data_AF-A0A369JQ12-F1
#
_entry.id   AF-A0A369JQ12-F1
#
_cell.length_a   1.000
_cell.length_b   1.000
_cell.length_c   1.000
_cell.angle_alpha   90.00
_cell.angle_beta   90.00
_cell.angle_gamma   90.00
#
_symmetry.space_group_name_H-M   'P 1'
#
loop_
_entity.id
_entity.type
_entity.pdbx_description
1 polymer ?
#
loop_
_entity_poly.entity_id
_entity_poly.type
_entity_poly.pdbx_seq_one_letter_code
_entity_poly.pdbx_strand_id
1 'polypeptide(L)'
;MTCRTGDALFAAGKYEEAKKSYWECALKVVGPNYRIPGVAGSEGGVRTNLYTTMSPYDRANLMGCCNGIAKCLLKEGDLEGALAWLDEVAVLYYNTYFTSEPAPLYDWIDYSIDLPELTFRRTVGLSAASDIFFSIGNTGTATHRRWVANTSTINLPAPHKTPRCIAEVDMDKNSDLVQLRHPNPALTTELELTAPELQVRGSWAKLPIKNARIAARYGFASFIWKSRMYIAGGLKSGLGPFYRDFWNLDLEKLDARKPLPDYPVPARHTGQFVNWTARVYENKAYIFTGHPRIDYFDLMIQQWDSVETTYTPIPEDKKAGVINDWPYVSSSGTQSLDAANYSGQAFCVWRRTQED
;
A
#
# COMPACT_ATOMS: atom_id res chain seq x y z
N MET A 1 28.08 -7.34 -9.11
CA MET A 1 28.52 -8.68 -9.51
C MET A 1 27.32 -9.62 -9.53
N THR A 2 26.80 -9.96 -10.70
CA THR A 2 25.71 -10.94 -10.85
C THR A 2 26.29 -12.37 -10.79
N CYS A 3 25.56 -13.33 -10.24
CA CYS A 3 26.03 -14.72 -10.09
C CYS A 3 26.02 -15.45 -11.45
N ARG A 4 26.99 -15.13 -12.32
CA ARG A 4 27.06 -15.64 -13.71
C ARG A 4 27.01 -17.16 -13.81
N THR A 5 27.62 -17.85 -12.84
CA THR A 5 27.58 -19.32 -12.77
C THR A 5 26.16 -19.83 -12.55
N GLY A 6 25.41 -19.21 -11.63
CA GLY A 6 24.00 -19.51 -11.41
C GLY A 6 23.14 -19.25 -12.65
N ASP A 7 23.37 -18.13 -13.34
CA ASP A 7 22.66 -17.80 -14.59
C ASP A 7 22.92 -18.88 -15.67
N ALA A 8 24.17 -19.32 -15.83
CA ALA A 8 24.56 -20.35 -16.79
C ALA A 8 23.97 -21.73 -16.46
N LEU A 9 23.97 -22.12 -15.18
CA LEU A 9 23.38 -23.38 -14.71
C LEU A 9 21.86 -23.39 -14.92
N PHE A 10 21.19 -22.27 -14.62
CA PHE A 10 19.76 -22.12 -14.85
C PHE A 10 19.41 -22.27 -16.34
N ALA A 11 20.18 -21.61 -17.22
CA ALA A 11 20.00 -21.73 -18.67
C ALA A 11 20.22 -23.16 -19.18
N ALA A 12 21.08 -23.94 -18.51
CA ALA A 12 21.33 -25.35 -18.82
C ALA A 12 20.28 -26.31 -18.20
N GLY A 13 19.25 -25.81 -17.53
CA GLY A 13 18.22 -26.63 -16.87
C GLY A 13 18.66 -27.28 -15.56
N LYS A 14 19.80 -26.87 -15.00
CA LYS A 14 20.38 -27.40 -13.75
C LYS A 14 19.94 -26.57 -12.55
N TYR A 15 18.65 -26.68 -12.19
CA TYR A 15 18.00 -25.77 -11.24
C TYR A 15 18.53 -25.90 -9.81
N GLU A 16 18.77 -27.12 -9.32
CA GLU A 16 19.34 -27.36 -7.99
C GLU A 16 20.76 -26.78 -7.85
N GLU A 17 21.61 -27.02 -8.84
CA GLU A 17 22.97 -26.47 -8.85
C GLU A 17 22.95 -24.94 -9.01
N ALA A 18 22.02 -24.40 -9.80
CA ALA A 18 21.83 -22.96 -9.93
C ALA A 18 21.41 -22.33 -8.60
N LYS A 19 20.43 -22.89 -7.88
CA LYS A 19 20.02 -22.44 -6.53
C LYS A 19 21.21 -22.40 -5.59
N LYS A 20 21.99 -23.49 -5.54
CA LYS A 20 23.20 -23.56 -4.71
C LYS A 20 24.20 -22.47 -5.06
N SER A 21 24.43 -22.23 -6.35
CA SER A 21 25.35 -21.17 -6.81
C SER A 21 24.86 -19.78 -6.41
N TYR A 22 23.57 -19.47 -6.61
CA TYR A 22 22.99 -18.20 -6.17
C TYR A 22 23.05 -18.04 -4.66
N TRP A 23 22.83 -19.12 -3.91
CA TRP A 23 22.92 -19.12 -2.45
C TRP A 23 24.33 -18.80 -1.96
N GLU A 24 25.35 -19.45 -2.53
CA GLU A 24 26.76 -19.17 -2.24
C GLU A 24 27.13 -17.71 -2.58
N CYS A 25 26.61 -17.18 -3.69
CA CYS A 25 26.76 -15.77 -4.06
C CYS A 25 26.09 -14.84 -3.04
N ALA A 26 24.88 -15.18 -2.57
CA ALA A 26 24.15 -14.40 -1.57
C ALA A 26 24.89 -14.38 -0.22
N LEU A 27 25.37 -15.53 0.26
CA LEU A 27 26.11 -15.65 1.52
C LEU A 27 27.43 -14.84 1.52
N LYS A 28 28.05 -14.62 0.36
CA LYS A 28 29.20 -13.71 0.26
C LYS A 28 28.84 -12.24 0.53
N VAL A 29 27.58 -11.87 0.31
CA VAL A 29 27.05 -10.52 0.54
C VAL A 29 26.55 -10.37 1.98
N VAL A 30 25.76 -11.31 2.48
CA VAL A 30 25.11 -11.20 3.80
C VAL A 30 25.89 -11.82 4.96
N GLY A 31 26.90 -12.64 4.65
CA GLY A 31 27.65 -13.45 5.61
C GLY A 31 27.04 -14.84 5.82
N PRO A 32 27.85 -15.82 6.26
CA PRO A 32 27.48 -17.24 6.30
C PRO A 32 26.36 -17.59 7.28
N ASN A 33 26.16 -16.76 8.31
CA ASN A 33 25.20 -17.01 9.38
C ASN A 33 23.88 -16.25 9.18
N TYR A 34 23.75 -15.48 8.11
CA TYR A 34 22.56 -14.68 7.87
C TYR A 34 21.48 -15.51 7.19
N ARG A 35 20.26 -15.47 7.74
CA ARG A 35 19.12 -16.23 7.24
C ARG A 35 18.32 -15.37 6.29
N ILE A 36 18.16 -15.83 5.05
CA ILE A 36 17.24 -15.27 4.06
C ILE A 36 16.48 -16.41 3.35
N PRO A 37 15.21 -16.21 2.95
CA PRO A 37 14.37 -15.05 3.26
C PRO A 37 14.17 -14.86 4.77
N GLY A 38 14.06 -13.61 5.21
CA GLY A 38 13.83 -13.29 6.62
C GLY A 38 12.49 -13.85 7.10
N VAL A 39 12.40 -14.28 8.37
CA VAL A 39 11.13 -14.69 8.95
C VAL A 39 10.39 -13.46 9.46
N ALA A 40 9.16 -13.24 8.99
CA ALA A 40 8.31 -12.18 9.52
C ALA A 40 8.14 -12.34 11.04
N GLY A 41 8.50 -11.31 11.81
CA GLY A 41 8.39 -11.31 13.28
C GLY A 41 9.65 -11.65 14.07
N SER A 42 10.76 -12.05 13.42
CA SER A 42 12.07 -11.97 14.07
C SER A 42 12.52 -10.50 14.15
N GLU A 43 13.18 -10.12 15.25
CA GLU A 43 13.53 -8.73 15.62
C GLU A 43 13.89 -7.82 14.43
N GLY A 44 13.01 -6.88 14.07
CA GLY A 44 13.29 -5.84 13.05
C GLY A 44 12.15 -5.48 12.09
N GLY A 45 11.14 -6.34 11.90
CA GLY A 45 10.12 -6.09 10.88
C GLY A 45 10.73 -5.97 9.47
N VAL A 46 10.18 -5.10 8.61
CA VAL A 46 10.71 -4.87 7.24
C VAL A 46 12.09 -4.19 7.24
N ARG A 47 12.47 -3.51 8.33
CA ARG A 47 13.74 -2.77 8.44
C ARG A 47 14.82 -3.63 9.08
N THR A 48 15.94 -3.84 8.40
CA THR A 48 17.05 -4.65 8.94
C THR A 48 18.34 -3.85 8.99
N ASN A 49 19.08 -3.95 10.10
CA ASN A 49 20.35 -3.24 10.26
C ASN A 49 21.33 -3.59 9.14
N LEU A 50 21.43 -4.88 8.78
CA LEU A 50 22.29 -5.35 7.70
C LEU A 50 21.94 -4.68 6.36
N TYR A 51 20.67 -4.63 5.97
CA TYR A 51 20.30 -4.05 4.69
C TYR A 51 20.41 -2.53 4.70
N THR A 52 20.22 -1.89 5.85
CA THR A 52 20.40 -0.44 5.95
C THR A 52 21.86 0.01 5.88
N THR A 53 22.83 -0.85 6.18
CA THR A 53 24.26 -0.52 6.05
C THR A 53 24.89 -1.07 4.76
N MET A 54 24.16 -1.89 4.01
CA MET A 54 24.59 -2.47 2.75
C MET A 54 24.68 -1.43 1.63
N SER A 55 25.73 -1.51 0.80
CA SER A 55 25.86 -0.64 -0.37
C SER A 55 24.72 -0.90 -1.38
N PRO A 56 24.29 0.11 -2.17
CA PRO A 56 23.27 -0.09 -3.20
C PRO A 56 23.64 -1.18 -4.23
N TYR A 57 24.93 -1.33 -4.53
CA TYR A 57 25.44 -2.34 -5.45
C TYR A 57 25.34 -3.75 -4.90
N ASP A 58 25.71 -3.95 -3.63
CA ASP A 58 25.59 -5.24 -2.96
C ASP A 58 24.13 -5.66 -2.81
N ARG A 59 23.27 -4.69 -2.51
CA ARG A 59 21.83 -4.88 -2.46
C ARG A 59 21.26 -5.31 -3.81
N ALA A 60 21.64 -4.63 -4.91
CA ALA A 60 21.24 -5.03 -6.26
C ALA A 60 21.74 -6.44 -6.62
N ASN A 61 22.96 -6.81 -6.21
CA ASN A 61 23.50 -8.15 -6.44
C ASN A 61 22.72 -9.22 -5.66
N LEU A 62 22.39 -8.93 -4.40
CA LEU A 62 21.60 -9.82 -3.54
C LEU A 62 20.19 -9.99 -4.11
N MET A 63 19.52 -8.91 -4.52
CA MET A 63 18.23 -8.98 -5.24
C MET A 63 18.35 -9.83 -6.51
N GLY A 64 19.48 -9.77 -7.21
CA GLY A 64 19.78 -10.65 -8.35
C GLY A 64 19.82 -12.13 -7.96
N CYS A 65 20.45 -12.47 -6.84
CA CYS A 65 20.50 -13.84 -6.32
C CYS A 65 19.11 -14.32 -5.88
N CYS A 66 18.35 -13.50 -5.15
CA CYS A 66 16.98 -13.81 -4.72
C CYS A 66 16.06 -14.09 -5.93
N ASN A 67 16.11 -13.24 -6.96
CA ASN A 67 15.38 -13.47 -8.22
C ASN A 67 15.82 -14.77 -8.90
N GLY A 68 17.12 -15.09 -8.91
CA GLY A 68 17.65 -16.32 -9.48
C GLY A 68 17.14 -17.57 -8.77
N ILE A 69 17.15 -17.58 -7.43
CA ILE A 69 16.62 -18.66 -6.60
C ILE A 69 15.12 -18.82 -6.83
N ALA A 70 14.35 -17.71 -6.79
CA ALA A 70 12.92 -17.74 -7.05
C ALA A 70 12.57 -18.35 -8.42
N LYS A 71 13.33 -18.01 -9.47
CA LYS A 71 13.16 -18.61 -10.81
C LYS A 71 13.39 -20.13 -10.81
N CYS A 72 14.36 -20.62 -10.04
CA CYS A 72 14.60 -22.06 -9.92
C CYS A 72 13.44 -22.76 -9.20
N LEU A 73 13.00 -22.22 -8.06
CA LEU A 73 11.86 -22.76 -7.29
C LEU A 73 10.58 -22.80 -8.13
N LEU A 74 10.34 -21.75 -8.93
CA LEU A 74 9.21 -21.73 -9.87
C LEU A 74 9.28 -22.86 -10.91
N LYS A 75 10.47 -23.24 -11.38
CA LYS A 75 10.66 -24.37 -12.31
C LYS A 75 10.43 -25.72 -11.65
N GLU A 76 10.62 -25.81 -10.33
CA GLU A 76 10.38 -27.00 -9.52
C GLU A 76 8.93 -27.10 -9.02
N GLY A 77 8.11 -26.06 -9.25
CA GLY A 77 6.72 -25.99 -8.79
C GLY A 77 6.55 -25.49 -7.35
N ASP A 78 7.63 -25.07 -6.68
CA ASP A 78 7.58 -24.47 -5.34
C ASP A 78 7.23 -22.98 -5.43
N LEU A 79 5.92 -22.71 -5.56
CA LEU A 79 5.40 -21.35 -5.67
C LEU A 79 5.57 -20.55 -4.37
N GLU A 80 5.43 -21.21 -3.21
CA GLU A 80 5.55 -20.56 -1.92
C GLU A 80 6.99 -20.12 -1.65
N GLY A 81 7.95 -21.02 -1.84
CA GLY A 81 9.36 -20.69 -1.75
C GLY A 81 9.72 -19.59 -2.73
N ALA A 82 9.26 -19.67 -3.98
CA ALA A 82 9.51 -18.62 -4.97
C ALA A 82 8.99 -17.25 -4.50
N LEU A 83 7.75 -17.18 -3.98
CA LEU A 83 7.18 -15.93 -3.46
C LEU A 83 7.94 -15.39 -2.25
N ALA A 84 8.40 -16.25 -1.34
CA ALA A 84 9.20 -15.82 -0.19
C ALA A 84 10.51 -15.12 -0.63
N TRP A 85 11.19 -15.67 -1.63
CA TRP A 85 12.39 -15.03 -2.21
C TRP A 85 12.10 -13.76 -2.98
N LEU A 86 10.95 -13.66 -3.65
CA LEU A 86 10.53 -12.44 -4.35
C LEU A 86 10.09 -11.34 -3.39
N ASP A 87 9.51 -11.69 -2.24
CA ASP A 87 9.20 -10.73 -1.18
C ASP A 87 10.48 -10.20 -0.52
N GLU A 88 11.51 -11.04 -0.38
CA GLU A 88 12.85 -10.61 0.06
C GLU A 88 13.44 -9.54 -0.88
N VAL A 89 13.21 -9.63 -2.20
CA VAL A 89 13.58 -8.57 -3.16
C VAL A 89 12.88 -7.24 -2.84
N ALA A 90 11.61 -7.29 -2.44
CA ALA A 90 10.87 -6.11 -2.02
C ALA A 90 11.41 -5.54 -0.70
N VAL A 91 11.71 -6.40 0.29
CA VAL A 91 12.33 -6.00 1.57
C VAL A 91 13.67 -5.30 1.34
N LEU A 92 14.53 -5.87 0.49
CA LEU A 92 15.79 -5.23 0.10
C LEU A 92 15.55 -3.85 -0.51
N TYR A 93 14.61 -3.74 -1.45
CA TYR A 93 14.24 -2.46 -2.03
C TYR A 93 13.75 -1.46 -0.99
N TYR A 94 12.84 -1.84 -0.07
CA TYR A 94 12.35 -0.94 0.98
C TYR A 94 13.45 -0.46 1.92
N ASN A 95 14.47 -1.27 2.20
CA ASN A 95 15.61 -0.81 3.01
C ASN A 95 16.44 0.28 2.32
N THR A 96 16.28 0.45 1.01
CA THR A 96 16.85 1.58 0.26
C THR A 96 16.18 2.91 0.62
N TYR A 97 14.88 2.90 0.90
CA TYR A 97 14.13 4.06 1.36
C TYR A 97 14.66 4.54 2.72
N PHE A 98 14.87 3.62 3.67
CA PHE A 98 15.34 3.96 5.03
C PHE A 98 16.76 4.53 5.09
N THR A 99 17.56 4.34 4.04
CA THR A 99 18.96 4.79 3.96
C THR A 99 19.16 5.95 3.01
N SER A 100 18.06 6.48 2.47
CA SER A 100 18.14 7.55 1.49
C SER A 100 18.47 8.87 2.16
N GLU A 101 19.31 9.67 1.49
CA GLU A 101 19.64 11.02 1.91
C GLU A 101 19.36 12.00 0.75
N PRO A 102 18.51 13.01 0.96
CA PRO A 102 17.69 13.24 2.15
C PRO A 102 16.64 12.12 2.33
N ALA A 103 16.35 11.77 3.58
CA ALA A 103 15.29 10.83 3.88
C ALA A 103 13.95 11.39 3.34
N PRO A 104 13.09 10.57 2.73
CA PRO A 104 11.89 11.07 2.11
C PRO A 104 10.96 11.49 3.23
N LEU A 105 10.39 12.69 3.10
CA LEU A 105 9.57 13.28 4.15
C LEU A 105 8.34 12.42 4.47
N TYR A 106 7.83 11.69 3.47
CA TYR A 106 6.65 10.85 3.57
C TYR A 106 6.83 9.52 2.83
N ASP A 107 6.22 8.47 3.35
CA ASP A 107 6.27 7.09 2.84
C ASP A 107 5.63 6.90 1.45
N TRP A 108 4.75 7.80 1.03
CA TRP A 108 4.16 7.83 -0.31
C TRP A 108 5.02 8.55 -1.34
N ILE A 109 6.12 9.20 -0.95
CA ILE A 109 7.03 9.80 -1.92
C ILE A 109 7.76 8.66 -2.64
N ASP A 110 7.57 8.58 -3.95
CA ASP A 110 8.34 7.69 -4.79
C ASP A 110 9.83 7.99 -4.63
N TYR A 111 10.56 6.99 -4.17
CA TYR A 111 12.00 7.06 -4.00
C TYR A 111 12.69 6.04 -4.89
N SER A 112 13.74 6.47 -5.58
CA SER A 112 14.64 5.62 -6.35
C SER A 112 16.09 6.05 -6.16
N ILE A 113 16.96 5.11 -5.83
CA ILE A 113 18.40 5.33 -6.04
C ILE A 113 18.65 5.36 -7.55
N ASP A 114 19.48 6.30 -8.01
CA ASP A 114 20.02 6.36 -9.37
C ASP A 114 21.00 5.20 -9.63
N LEU A 115 20.47 3.98 -9.65
CA LEU A 115 21.16 2.74 -9.95
C LEU A 115 20.24 1.87 -10.82
N PRO A 116 20.41 1.92 -12.16
CA PRO A 116 19.58 1.18 -13.11
C PRO A 116 19.46 -0.32 -12.84
N GLU A 117 20.54 -0.95 -12.35
CA GLU A 117 20.52 -2.39 -12.01
C GLU A 117 19.56 -2.68 -10.84
N LEU A 118 19.48 -1.81 -9.83
CA LEU A 118 18.54 -1.96 -8.71
C LEU A 118 17.09 -1.90 -9.20
N THR A 119 16.77 -0.94 -10.06
CA THR A 119 15.47 -0.83 -10.73
C THR A 119 15.15 -2.11 -11.50
N PHE A 120 16.06 -2.57 -12.35
CA PHE A 120 15.88 -3.80 -13.12
C PHE A 120 15.57 -5.00 -12.22
N ARG A 121 16.33 -5.19 -11.12
CA ARG A 121 16.10 -6.31 -10.19
C ARG A 121 14.77 -6.22 -9.45
N ARG A 122 14.33 -5.02 -9.09
CA ARG A 122 12.99 -4.81 -8.49
C ARG A 122 11.91 -5.17 -9.49
N THR A 123 12.01 -4.69 -10.73
CA THR A 123 11.04 -4.93 -11.79
C THR A 123 10.90 -6.42 -12.09
N VAL A 124 12.02 -7.15 -12.19
CA VAL A 124 12.00 -8.62 -12.36
C VAL A 124 11.26 -9.30 -11.20
N GLY A 125 11.55 -8.91 -9.96
CA GLY A 125 10.92 -9.51 -8.79
C GLY A 125 9.41 -9.28 -8.73
N LEU A 126 8.97 -8.04 -8.97
CA LEU A 126 7.55 -7.68 -9.02
C LEU A 126 6.81 -8.37 -10.17
N SER A 127 7.44 -8.45 -11.34
CA SER A 127 6.88 -9.10 -12.53
C SER A 127 6.70 -10.60 -12.32
N ALA A 128 7.73 -11.28 -11.82
CA ALA A 128 7.64 -12.71 -11.49
C ALA A 128 6.60 -13.00 -10.40
N ALA A 129 6.53 -12.16 -9.36
CA ALA A 129 5.53 -12.32 -8.31
C ALA A 129 4.10 -12.13 -8.87
N SER A 130 3.92 -11.16 -9.77
CA SER A 130 2.65 -10.94 -10.46
C SER A 130 2.20 -12.20 -11.22
N ASP A 131 3.10 -12.80 -11.99
CA ASP A 131 2.82 -14.01 -12.77
C ASP A 131 2.44 -15.20 -11.88
N ILE A 132 3.14 -15.38 -10.75
CA ILE A 132 2.81 -16.42 -9.77
C ILE A 132 1.43 -16.17 -9.16
N PHE A 133 1.16 -14.95 -8.66
CA PHE A 133 -0.16 -14.63 -8.08
C PHE A 133 -1.30 -14.79 -9.08
N PHE A 134 -1.07 -14.44 -10.34
CA PHE A 134 -2.06 -14.65 -11.40
C PHE A 134 -2.33 -16.14 -11.61
N SER A 135 -1.29 -16.96 -11.66
CA SER A 135 -1.40 -18.42 -11.85
C SER A 135 -2.20 -19.14 -10.76
N ILE A 136 -2.22 -18.60 -9.53
CA ILE A 136 -3.01 -19.12 -8.40
C ILE A 136 -4.35 -18.40 -8.21
N GLY A 137 -4.79 -17.61 -9.20
CA GLY A 137 -6.08 -16.93 -9.20
C GLY A 137 -6.15 -15.65 -8.36
N ASN A 138 -5.05 -15.22 -7.74
CA ASN A 138 -4.99 -13.97 -6.97
C ASN A 138 -4.77 -12.76 -7.91
N THR A 139 -5.80 -12.48 -8.70
CA THR A 139 -5.79 -11.39 -9.69
C THR A 139 -5.50 -10.02 -9.08
N GLY A 140 -5.97 -9.74 -7.85
CA GLY A 140 -5.78 -8.44 -7.21
C GLY A 140 -4.31 -8.17 -6.88
N THR A 141 -3.64 -9.13 -6.23
CA THR A 141 -2.20 -9.00 -5.94
C THR A 141 -1.38 -9.06 -7.23
N ALA A 142 -1.78 -9.88 -8.21
CA ALA A 142 -1.13 -9.92 -9.51
C ALA A 142 -1.11 -8.55 -10.21
N THR A 143 -2.29 -7.92 -10.31
CA THR A 143 -2.43 -6.57 -10.88
C THR A 143 -1.63 -5.56 -10.09
N HIS A 144 -1.70 -5.57 -8.75
CA HIS A 144 -0.92 -4.65 -7.93
C HIS A 144 0.60 -4.77 -8.17
N ARG A 145 1.16 -5.98 -8.16
CA ARG A 145 2.60 -6.18 -8.36
C ARG A 145 3.04 -5.73 -9.75
N ARG A 146 2.27 -6.04 -10.81
CA ARG A 146 2.55 -5.58 -12.18
C ARG A 146 2.43 -4.07 -12.31
N TRP A 147 1.38 -3.48 -11.74
CA TRP A 147 1.17 -2.04 -11.74
C TRP A 147 2.35 -1.31 -11.11
N VAL A 148 2.81 -1.75 -9.92
CA VAL A 148 3.98 -1.17 -9.26
C VAL A 148 5.24 -1.34 -10.10
N ALA A 149 5.45 -2.47 -10.79
CA ALA A 149 6.58 -2.65 -11.69
C ALA A 149 6.58 -1.61 -12.85
N ASN A 150 5.39 -1.29 -13.37
CA ASN A 150 5.18 -0.32 -14.44
C ASN A 150 5.33 1.13 -13.97
N THR A 151 4.60 1.52 -12.92
CA THR A 151 4.61 2.91 -12.44
C THR A 151 5.93 3.31 -11.80
N SER A 152 6.65 2.36 -11.18
CA SER A 152 7.98 2.63 -10.63
C SER A 152 9.07 2.80 -11.68
N THR A 153 8.81 2.51 -12.96
CA THR A 153 9.79 2.62 -14.05
C THR A 153 9.45 3.73 -15.05
N ILE A 154 8.15 4.02 -15.26
CA ILE A 154 7.70 4.97 -16.28
C ILE A 154 8.21 6.40 -16.04
N ASN A 155 8.26 6.83 -14.78
CA ASN A 155 8.68 8.18 -14.39
C ASN A 155 10.20 8.30 -14.15
N LEU A 156 10.97 7.21 -14.28
CA LEU A 156 12.40 7.24 -14.04
C LEU A 156 13.18 7.87 -15.23
N PRO A 157 14.37 8.43 -14.95
CA PRO A 157 15.29 8.90 -15.99
C PRO A 157 15.66 7.82 -17.02
N ALA A 158 16.08 8.26 -18.21
CA ALA A 158 16.43 7.37 -19.33
C ALA A 158 17.45 6.25 -18.98
N PRO A 159 18.48 6.46 -18.13
CA PRO A 159 19.39 5.39 -17.72
C PRO A 159 18.71 4.16 -17.09
N HIS A 160 17.56 4.33 -16.43
CA HIS A 160 16.80 3.22 -15.84
C HIS A 160 15.99 2.43 -16.88
N LYS A 161 15.69 3.04 -18.02
CA LYS A 161 14.86 2.49 -19.10
C LYS A 161 15.71 1.66 -20.08
N THR A 162 16.50 0.74 -19.54
CA THR A 162 17.29 -0.18 -20.36
C THR A 162 16.37 -1.12 -21.15
N PRO A 163 16.79 -1.67 -22.31
CA PRO A 163 15.97 -2.62 -23.07
C PRO A 163 15.52 -3.83 -22.24
N ARG A 164 16.37 -4.30 -21.32
CA ARG A 164 16.06 -5.39 -20.39
C ARG A 164 14.97 -5.01 -19.39
N CYS A 165 15.01 -3.78 -18.85
CA CYS A 165 13.97 -3.30 -17.94
C CYS A 165 12.64 -3.11 -18.67
N ILE A 166 12.64 -2.49 -19.85
CA ILE A 166 11.43 -2.28 -20.66
C ILE A 166 10.77 -3.63 -21.00
N ALA A 167 11.56 -4.63 -21.36
CA ALA A 167 11.05 -5.97 -21.66
C ALA A 167 10.34 -6.65 -20.46
N GLU A 168 10.75 -6.35 -19.23
CA GLU A 168 10.12 -6.92 -18.02
C GLU A 168 8.82 -6.18 -17.63
N VAL A 169 8.73 -4.89 -17.95
CA VAL A 169 7.60 -4.03 -17.53
C VAL A 169 6.30 -4.38 -18.26
N ASP A 170 6.36 -4.88 -19.50
CA ASP A 170 5.23 -5.41 -20.29
C ASP A 170 3.88 -4.69 -20.04
N MET A 171 3.72 -3.52 -20.67
CA MET A 171 2.53 -2.67 -20.54
C MET A 171 1.25 -3.34 -21.04
N ASP A 172 1.35 -4.27 -22.00
CA ASP A 172 0.20 -4.98 -22.55
C ASP A 172 -0.35 -5.94 -21.51
N LYS A 173 0.53 -6.74 -20.86
CA LYS A 173 0.13 -7.57 -19.71
C LYS A 173 -0.45 -6.76 -18.56
N ASN A 174 0.12 -5.59 -18.27
CA ASN A 174 -0.43 -4.71 -17.24
C ASN A 174 -1.85 -4.26 -17.62
N SER A 175 -2.05 -3.88 -18.88
CA SER A 175 -3.36 -3.45 -19.41
C SER A 175 -4.39 -4.59 -19.31
N ASP A 176 -4.01 -5.81 -19.65
CA ASP A 176 -4.88 -6.99 -19.53
C ASP A 176 -5.28 -7.24 -18.07
N LEU A 177 -4.32 -7.17 -17.14
CA LEU A 177 -4.55 -7.40 -15.71
C LEU A 177 -5.46 -6.35 -15.08
N VAL A 178 -5.33 -5.06 -15.43
CA VAL A 178 -6.19 -4.00 -14.86
C VAL A 178 -7.64 -4.05 -15.35
N GLN A 179 -7.93 -4.76 -16.44
CA GLN A 179 -9.30 -5.01 -16.88
C GLN A 179 -10.01 -6.09 -16.04
N LEU A 180 -9.27 -6.87 -15.26
CA LEU A 180 -9.84 -7.90 -14.42
C LEU A 180 -10.57 -7.26 -13.23
N ARG A 181 -11.77 -7.76 -12.94
CA ARG A 181 -12.40 -7.51 -11.63
C ARG A 181 -11.66 -8.31 -10.55
N HIS A 182 -11.68 -7.87 -9.30
CA HIS A 182 -10.93 -8.53 -8.22
C HIS A 182 -11.84 -8.93 -7.04
N PRO A 183 -11.99 -10.24 -6.74
CA PRO A 183 -11.69 -11.36 -7.63
C PRO A 183 -12.55 -11.28 -8.91
N ASN A 184 -12.08 -11.85 -10.03
CA ASN A 184 -12.80 -11.75 -11.30
C ASN A 184 -13.98 -12.73 -11.28
N PRO A 185 -15.26 -12.27 -11.32
CA PRO A 185 -16.41 -13.17 -11.26
C PRO A 185 -16.40 -14.25 -12.35
N ALA A 186 -15.86 -13.94 -13.53
CA ALA A 186 -15.77 -14.91 -14.63
C ALA A 186 -14.83 -16.09 -14.30
N LEU A 187 -13.84 -15.88 -13.44
CA LEU A 187 -12.90 -16.93 -13.03
C LEU A 187 -13.43 -17.72 -11.84
N THR A 188 -14.38 -17.18 -11.06
CA THR A 188 -14.77 -17.76 -9.76
C THR A 188 -15.30 -19.19 -9.81
N THR A 189 -15.90 -19.62 -10.92
CA THR A 189 -16.39 -21.00 -11.09
C THR A 189 -15.28 -22.01 -11.40
N GLU A 190 -14.13 -21.54 -11.86
CA GLU A 190 -12.96 -22.36 -12.25
C GLU A 190 -11.82 -22.27 -11.23
N LEU A 191 -11.97 -21.41 -10.20
CA LEU A 191 -10.95 -21.26 -9.17
C LEU A 191 -10.88 -22.51 -8.29
N GLU A 192 -9.84 -23.30 -8.52
CA GLU A 192 -9.42 -24.37 -7.61
C GLU A 192 -8.34 -23.86 -6.65
N LEU A 193 -8.39 -24.36 -5.41
CA LEU A 193 -7.36 -24.08 -4.43
C LEU A 193 -6.10 -24.91 -4.73
N THR A 194 -5.17 -24.33 -5.48
CA THR A 194 -3.92 -24.99 -5.87
C THR A 194 -2.77 -24.83 -4.86
N ALA A 195 -2.80 -23.78 -4.04
CA ALA A 195 -1.77 -23.49 -3.03
C ALA A 195 -2.40 -23.14 -1.67
N PRO A 196 -2.85 -24.14 -0.88
CA PRO A 196 -3.55 -23.92 0.40
C PRO A 196 -2.69 -23.21 1.45
N GLU A 197 -1.38 -23.45 1.48
CA GLU A 197 -0.46 -22.84 2.44
C GLU A 197 -0.28 -21.33 2.22
N LEU A 198 -0.48 -20.85 0.99
CA LEU A 198 -0.40 -19.43 0.63
C LEU A 198 -1.68 -18.63 0.95
N GLN A 199 -2.74 -19.29 1.41
CA GLN A 199 -3.98 -18.59 1.74
C GLN A 199 -3.92 -17.99 3.15
N VAL A 200 -4.18 -16.69 3.23
CA VAL A 200 -4.66 -16.10 4.49
C VAL A 200 -5.99 -16.76 4.80
N ARG A 201 -6.03 -17.58 5.87
CA ARG A 201 -7.24 -18.27 6.32
C ARG A 201 -8.33 -17.23 6.62
N GLY A 202 -9.25 -17.06 5.67
CA GLY A 202 -10.34 -16.10 5.71
C GLY A 202 -11.34 -16.42 4.61
N SER A 203 -12.56 -15.90 4.75
CA SER A 203 -13.57 -16.06 3.72
C SER A 203 -14.25 -14.71 3.46
N TRP A 204 -14.58 -14.48 2.19
CA TRP A 204 -15.42 -13.36 1.81
C TRP A 204 -16.88 -13.79 1.91
N ALA A 205 -17.59 -13.24 2.89
CA ALA A 205 -19.02 -13.48 3.05
C ALA A 205 -19.79 -12.20 2.72
N LYS A 206 -20.74 -12.30 1.79
CA LYS A 206 -21.69 -11.20 1.55
C LYS A 206 -22.69 -11.15 2.71
N LEU A 207 -22.67 -10.06 3.47
CA LEU A 207 -23.62 -9.85 4.57
C LEU A 207 -25.06 -9.69 4.03
N PRO A 208 -26.04 -10.49 4.48
CA PRO A 208 -27.42 -10.45 3.98
C PRO A 208 -28.22 -9.29 4.61
N ILE A 209 -27.92 -8.06 4.19
CA ILE A 209 -28.57 -6.84 4.70
C ILE A 209 -30.01 -6.78 4.16
N LYS A 210 -31.02 -6.86 5.04
CA LYS A 210 -32.43 -6.98 4.63
C LYS A 210 -33.04 -5.71 4.04
N ASN A 211 -32.47 -4.52 4.29
CA ASN A 211 -32.96 -3.23 3.78
C ASN A 211 -31.83 -2.24 3.45
N ALA A 212 -31.26 -2.33 2.25
CA ALA A 212 -30.17 -1.47 1.80
C ALA A 212 -30.68 -0.13 1.22
N ARG A 213 -31.03 0.83 2.09
CA ARG A 213 -31.53 2.16 1.67
C ARG A 213 -30.46 3.19 1.28
N ILE A 214 -29.18 2.84 1.35
CA ILE A 214 -28.08 3.72 0.95
C ILE A 214 -27.73 3.48 -0.52
N ALA A 215 -27.54 4.55 -1.29
CA ALA A 215 -27.11 4.47 -2.68
C ALA A 215 -25.67 3.92 -2.80
N ALA A 216 -25.41 3.19 -3.89
CA ALA A 216 -24.07 2.72 -4.24
C ALA A 216 -23.10 3.91 -4.36
N ARG A 217 -21.93 3.77 -3.75
CA ARG A 217 -20.94 4.84 -3.60
C ARG A 217 -19.53 4.30 -3.35
N TYR A 218 -18.54 5.13 -3.62
CA TYR A 218 -17.13 4.92 -3.26
C TYR A 218 -16.55 6.19 -2.64
N GLY A 219 -15.32 6.10 -2.10
CA GLY A 219 -14.66 7.24 -1.45
C GLY A 219 -15.40 7.77 -0.22
N PHE A 220 -16.18 6.95 0.47
CA PHE A 220 -16.84 7.33 1.72
C PHE A 220 -15.92 7.09 2.92
N ALA A 221 -16.09 7.85 4.00
CA ALA A 221 -15.46 7.55 5.27
C ALA A 221 -16.20 6.39 5.94
N SER A 222 -15.48 5.45 6.54
CA SER A 222 -16.08 4.36 7.32
C SER A 222 -15.27 3.96 8.53
N PHE A 223 -15.94 3.55 9.59
CA PHE A 223 -15.34 3.04 10.82
C PHE A 223 -16.29 2.10 11.56
N ILE A 224 -15.77 1.33 12.51
CA ILE A 224 -16.55 0.44 13.38
C ILE A 224 -16.47 0.93 14.82
N TRP A 225 -17.62 0.99 15.50
CA TRP A 225 -17.70 1.24 16.94
C TRP A 225 -18.85 0.48 17.57
N LYS A 226 -18.58 -0.24 18.67
CA LYS A 226 -19.56 -1.07 19.42
C LYS A 226 -20.48 -1.90 18.50
N SER A 227 -19.88 -2.79 17.70
CA SER A 227 -20.59 -3.67 16.75
C SER A 227 -21.43 -2.95 15.68
N ARG A 228 -21.14 -1.67 15.38
CA ARG A 228 -21.81 -0.93 14.31
C ARG A 228 -20.81 -0.40 13.31
N MET A 229 -21.11 -0.57 12.02
CA MET A 229 -20.37 0.05 10.93
C MET A 229 -21.01 1.38 10.58
N TYR A 230 -20.22 2.44 10.57
CA TYR A 230 -20.64 3.80 10.20
C TYR A 230 -20.11 4.13 8.80
N ILE A 231 -20.91 4.84 8.01
CA ILE A 231 -20.60 5.21 6.62
C ILE A 231 -21.04 6.66 6.38
N ALA A 232 -20.09 7.54 6.04
CA ALA A 232 -20.34 8.97 5.81
C ALA A 232 -19.85 9.42 4.42
N GLY A 233 -20.69 10.19 3.72
CA GLY A 233 -20.32 10.82 2.45
C GLY A 233 -20.09 9.83 1.30
N GLY A 234 -19.15 10.16 0.42
CA GLY A 234 -18.79 9.43 -0.79
C GLY A 234 -19.45 9.97 -2.06
N LEU A 235 -19.24 9.27 -3.18
CA LEU A 235 -19.81 9.63 -4.49
C LEU A 235 -20.25 8.39 -5.26
N LYS A 236 -21.23 8.55 -6.15
CA LYS A 236 -21.69 7.47 -7.04
C LYS A 236 -20.72 7.23 -8.20
N SER A 237 -20.23 8.31 -8.80
CA SER A 237 -19.36 8.34 -9.99
C SER A 237 -18.55 9.64 -9.99
N GLY A 238 -17.51 9.76 -10.82
CA GLY A 238 -16.68 10.97 -10.90
C GLY A 238 -17.46 12.26 -11.21
N LEU A 239 -18.68 12.14 -11.73
CA LEU A 239 -19.61 13.25 -12.00
C LEU A 239 -20.67 13.45 -10.90
N GLY A 240 -20.56 12.72 -9.79
CA GLY A 240 -21.52 12.70 -8.69
C GLY A 240 -22.67 11.70 -8.88
N PRO A 241 -23.77 11.86 -8.11
CA PRO A 241 -23.92 12.83 -7.01
C PRO A 241 -22.87 12.62 -5.91
N PHE A 242 -22.52 13.73 -5.24
CA PHE A 242 -21.67 13.74 -4.05
C PHE A 242 -22.55 13.71 -2.81
N TYR A 243 -22.35 12.70 -1.98
CA TYR A 243 -23.14 12.46 -0.79
C TYR A 243 -22.51 13.16 0.43
N ARG A 244 -23.35 13.62 1.36
CA ARG A 244 -22.95 14.16 2.68
C ARG A 244 -23.78 13.57 3.83
N ASP A 245 -24.58 12.57 3.49
CA ASP A 245 -25.40 11.82 4.41
C ASP A 245 -24.53 10.94 5.31
N PHE A 246 -25.11 10.54 6.44
CA PHE A 246 -24.43 9.69 7.41
C PHE A 246 -25.32 8.53 7.84
N TRP A 247 -24.73 7.33 7.93
CA TRP A 247 -25.46 6.10 8.17
C TRP A 247 -24.72 5.20 9.15
N ASN A 248 -25.45 4.34 9.85
CA ASN A 248 -24.88 3.18 10.54
C ASN A 248 -25.59 1.87 10.16
N LEU A 249 -24.90 0.76 10.36
CA LEU A 249 -25.38 -0.62 10.24
C LEU A 249 -25.02 -1.38 11.51
N ASP A 250 -26.01 -1.99 12.15
CA ASP A 250 -25.79 -2.92 13.26
C ASP A 250 -25.28 -4.26 12.71
N LEU A 251 -24.04 -4.62 13.04
CA LEU A 251 -23.35 -5.80 12.50
C LEU A 251 -23.83 -7.11 13.15
N GLU A 252 -24.50 -7.05 14.30
CA GLU A 252 -25.10 -8.22 14.94
C GLU A 252 -26.45 -8.56 14.33
N LYS A 253 -27.23 -7.53 13.96
CA LYS A 253 -28.61 -7.70 13.46
C LYS A 253 -28.72 -7.78 11.95
N LEU A 254 -27.87 -7.06 11.23
CA LEU A 254 -27.88 -6.95 9.76
C LEU A 254 -29.27 -6.62 9.18
N ASP A 255 -30.10 -5.89 9.93
CA ASP A 255 -31.50 -5.64 9.64
C ASP A 255 -31.68 -4.48 8.64
N ALA A 256 -31.21 -3.29 9.00
CA ALA A 256 -31.33 -2.09 8.18
C ALA A 256 -30.22 -1.09 8.47
N ARG A 257 -29.83 -0.35 7.43
CA ARG A 257 -29.01 0.84 7.58
C ARG A 257 -29.87 1.96 8.17
N LYS A 258 -29.42 2.57 9.27
CA LYS A 258 -30.13 3.67 9.94
C LYS A 258 -29.49 5.01 9.56
N PRO A 259 -30.28 5.99 9.09
CA PRO A 259 -29.76 7.33 8.86
C PRO A 259 -29.38 7.97 10.20
N LEU A 260 -28.32 8.76 10.17
CA LEU A 260 -27.84 9.63 11.25
C LEU A 260 -27.95 11.08 10.77
N PRO A 261 -27.79 12.08 11.66
CA PRO A 261 -27.71 13.46 11.24
C PRO A 261 -26.64 13.68 10.17
N ASP A 262 -27.02 14.33 9.08
CA ASP A 262 -26.11 14.68 8.00
C ASP A 262 -24.99 15.60 8.51
N TYR A 263 -23.85 15.57 7.82
CA TYR A 263 -22.72 16.41 8.19
C TYR A 263 -23.07 17.91 8.00
N PRO A 264 -23.00 18.74 9.06
CA PRO A 264 -23.67 20.04 9.10
C PRO A 264 -22.95 21.13 8.31
N VAL A 265 -21.66 20.96 8.03
CA VAL A 265 -20.88 22.01 7.35
C VAL A 265 -21.14 21.93 5.84
N PRO A 266 -21.53 23.03 5.18
CA PRO A 266 -21.77 23.03 3.73
C PRO A 266 -20.52 22.72 2.90
N ALA A 267 -20.70 22.07 1.74
CA ALA A 267 -19.61 21.70 0.83
C ALA A 267 -18.77 22.90 0.35
N ARG A 268 -19.33 24.12 0.28
CA ARG A 268 -18.58 25.33 -0.06
C ARG A 268 -17.45 25.67 0.93
N HIS A 269 -17.50 25.14 2.15
CA HIS A 269 -16.50 25.40 3.19
C HIS A 269 -15.48 24.27 3.33
N THR A 270 -15.91 23.02 3.16
CA THR A 270 -15.06 21.83 3.41
C THR A 270 -14.71 21.07 2.14
N GLY A 271 -15.23 21.46 0.98
CA GLY A 271 -15.20 20.65 -0.22
C GLY A 271 -16.16 19.45 -0.16
N GLN A 272 -15.97 18.54 -1.12
CA GLN A 272 -16.75 17.31 -1.23
C GLN A 272 -16.34 16.33 -0.13
N PHE A 273 -17.32 15.63 0.45
CA PHE A 273 -17.08 14.61 1.49
C PHE A 273 -16.64 13.30 0.82
N VAL A 274 -15.46 13.32 0.21
CA VAL A 274 -14.88 12.26 -0.62
C VAL A 274 -13.47 11.96 -0.16
N ASN A 275 -13.16 10.68 0.02
CA ASN A 275 -11.90 10.14 0.51
C ASN A 275 -11.52 10.59 1.94
N TRP A 276 -12.41 11.29 2.64
CA TRP A 276 -12.16 11.69 4.02
C TRP A 276 -11.94 10.47 4.92
N THR A 277 -11.06 10.63 5.90
CA THR A 277 -10.82 9.61 6.92
C THR A 277 -11.51 10.01 8.22
N ALA A 278 -12.21 9.05 8.84
CA ALA A 278 -12.73 9.19 10.19
C ALA A 278 -11.90 8.34 11.16
N ARG A 279 -11.54 8.90 12.31
CA ARG A 279 -10.84 8.20 13.38
C ARG A 279 -11.66 8.22 14.66
N VAL A 280 -11.87 7.05 15.24
CA VAL A 280 -12.57 6.93 16.51
C VAL A 280 -11.57 7.07 17.64
N TYR A 281 -11.86 7.99 18.56
CA TYR A 281 -11.16 8.12 19.83
C TYR A 281 -12.21 8.27 20.93
N GLU A 282 -12.14 7.40 21.93
CA GLU A 282 -13.15 7.25 22.98
C GLU A 282 -14.57 7.06 22.40
N ASN A 283 -15.43 8.07 22.58
CA ASN A 283 -16.83 8.08 22.15
C ASN A 283 -17.08 9.03 20.98
N LYS A 284 -16.03 9.47 20.26
CA LYS A 284 -16.12 10.45 19.18
C LYS A 284 -15.45 9.95 17.91
N ALA A 285 -16.08 10.19 16.78
CA ALA A 285 -15.50 9.94 15.46
C ALA A 285 -15.07 11.27 14.83
N TYR A 286 -13.76 11.51 14.82
CA TYR A 286 -13.15 12.75 14.34
C TYR A 286 -12.89 12.69 12.84
N ILE A 287 -13.12 13.81 12.17
CA ILE A 287 -12.86 14.01 10.75
C ILE A 287 -11.96 15.23 10.60
N PHE A 288 -10.81 15.00 9.97
CA PHE A 288 -9.89 16.08 9.62
C PHE A 288 -10.09 16.50 8.18
N THR A 289 -10.40 17.78 7.96
CA THR A 289 -10.70 18.35 6.64
C THR A 289 -9.61 19.28 6.10
N GLY A 290 -8.46 19.35 6.80
CA GLY A 290 -7.39 20.30 6.48
C GLY A 290 -7.59 21.69 7.09
N HIS A 291 -8.66 21.92 7.85
CA HIS A 291 -8.91 23.19 8.55
C HIS A 291 -8.44 23.13 10.01
N PRO A 292 -8.16 24.30 10.64
CA PRO A 292 -7.84 24.40 12.07
C PRO A 292 -9.00 23.99 12.98
N ARG A 293 -10.15 23.65 12.41
CA ARG A 293 -11.30 23.09 13.12
C ARG A 293 -11.42 21.62 12.78
N ILE A 294 -11.45 20.76 13.81
CA ILE A 294 -11.72 19.34 13.68
C ILE A 294 -13.18 19.09 14.04
N ASP A 295 -13.96 18.65 13.05
CA ASP A 295 -15.33 18.22 13.31
C ASP A 295 -15.33 16.77 13.82
N TYR A 296 -16.28 16.47 14.69
CA TYR A 296 -16.47 15.12 15.20
C TYR A 296 -17.94 14.78 15.34
N PHE A 297 -18.25 13.49 15.23
CA PHE A 297 -19.56 12.96 15.58
C PHE A 297 -19.47 12.28 16.95
N ASP A 298 -20.24 12.78 17.92
CA ASP A 298 -20.37 12.14 19.22
C ASP A 298 -21.23 10.88 19.08
N LEU A 299 -20.63 9.72 19.31
CA LEU A 299 -21.25 8.41 19.10
C LEU A 299 -22.26 8.04 20.20
N MET A 300 -22.22 8.73 21.35
CA MET A 300 -23.14 8.51 22.46
C MET A 300 -24.44 9.29 22.27
N ILE A 301 -24.34 10.59 21.96
CA ILE A 301 -25.53 11.44 21.74
C ILE A 301 -25.96 11.53 20.27
N GLN A 302 -25.14 11.02 19.35
CA GLN A 302 -25.38 11.00 17.90
C GLN A 302 -25.53 12.39 17.29
N GLN A 303 -24.62 13.31 17.64
CA GLN A 303 -24.62 14.68 17.15
C GLN A 303 -23.25 15.09 16.64
N TRP A 304 -23.25 15.98 15.64
CA TRP A 304 -22.04 16.63 15.16
C TRP A 304 -21.68 17.80 16.04
N ASP A 305 -20.39 17.95 16.29
CA ASP A 305 -19.80 19.08 16.98
C ASP A 305 -18.37 19.28 16.47
N SER A 306 -17.65 20.25 17.02
CA SER A 306 -16.31 20.61 16.55
C SER A 306 -15.43 21.09 17.67
N VAL A 307 -14.13 20.90 17.50
CA VAL A 307 -13.10 21.46 18.37
C VAL A 307 -12.14 22.29 17.52
N GLU A 308 -11.85 23.50 17.99
CA GLU A 308 -10.80 24.32 17.41
C GLU A 308 -9.43 23.76 17.81
N THR A 309 -8.52 23.77 16.86
CA THR A 309 -7.14 23.28 17.03
C THR A 309 -6.17 24.33 16.56
N THR A 310 -5.00 24.32 17.18
CA THR A 310 -3.91 25.22 16.86
C THR A 310 -2.73 24.39 16.38
N TYR A 311 -1.93 24.96 15.49
CA TYR A 311 -0.67 24.38 15.06
C TYR A 311 0.44 25.37 15.35
N THR A 312 1.51 24.89 15.99
CA THR A 312 2.69 25.72 16.28
C THR A 312 3.81 25.27 15.33
N PRO A 313 4.07 26.01 14.23
CA PRO A 313 5.06 25.60 13.25
C PRO A 313 6.47 25.62 13.82
N ILE A 314 7.22 24.55 13.56
CA ILE A 314 8.65 24.48 13.85
C ILE A 314 9.47 25.18 12.73
N PRO A 315 10.76 25.49 12.94
CA PRO A 315 11.57 26.18 11.93
C PRO A 315 11.58 25.50 10.56
N GLU A 316 11.55 24.17 10.53
CA GLU A 316 11.51 23.34 9.33
C GLU A 316 10.22 23.55 8.53
N ASP A 317 9.07 23.66 9.20
CA ASP A 317 7.78 23.93 8.56
C ASP A 317 7.76 25.31 7.90
N LYS A 318 8.29 26.31 8.62
CA LYS A 318 8.40 27.68 8.09
C LYS A 318 9.29 27.70 6.86
N LYS A 319 10.39 26.94 6.87
CA LYS A 319 11.27 26.76 5.70
C LYS A 319 10.56 26.03 4.56
N ALA A 320 9.66 25.11 4.85
CA ALA A 320 8.82 24.40 3.89
C ALA A 320 7.63 25.25 3.35
N GLY A 321 7.48 26.50 3.81
CA GLY A 321 6.47 27.42 3.32
C GLY A 321 5.15 27.39 4.09
N VAL A 322 5.13 26.88 5.33
CA VAL A 322 3.98 27.05 6.22
C VAL A 322 3.84 28.51 6.62
N ILE A 323 2.71 29.12 6.26
CA ILE A 323 2.37 30.52 6.53
C ILE A 323 1.12 30.56 7.41
N ASN A 324 1.03 31.53 8.34
CA ASN A 324 -0.11 31.72 9.26
C ASN A 324 -0.36 30.55 10.23
N ASP A 325 0.72 29.90 10.69
CA ASP A 325 0.64 28.88 11.73
C ASP A 325 -0.32 27.72 11.41
N TRP A 326 -0.50 27.39 10.12
CA TRP A 326 -1.27 26.24 9.68
C TRP A 326 -0.66 25.58 8.43
N PRO A 327 -0.38 24.27 8.43
CA PRO A 327 0.39 23.64 7.36
C PRO A 327 -0.41 23.43 6.07
N TYR A 328 -1.73 23.61 6.11
CA TYR A 328 -2.60 23.49 4.94
C TYR A 328 -2.99 24.89 4.45
N VAL A 329 -2.86 25.15 3.14
CA VAL A 329 -3.10 26.49 2.61
C VAL A 329 -4.60 26.78 2.61
N SER A 330 -5.03 27.80 3.37
CA SER A 330 -6.44 28.13 3.63
C SER A 330 -7.21 28.69 2.42
N SER A 331 -6.62 28.74 1.23
CA SER A 331 -7.22 29.38 0.06
C SER A 331 -7.64 28.36 -1.01
N SER A 332 -8.96 28.29 -1.23
CA SER A 332 -9.71 27.53 -2.24
C SER A 332 -10.12 26.10 -1.83
N GLY A 333 -11.45 25.87 -1.80
CA GLY A 333 -12.13 24.63 -1.39
C GLY A 333 -11.89 23.38 -2.25
N THR A 334 -10.72 23.29 -2.89
CA THR A 334 -10.25 22.19 -3.73
C THR A 334 -9.30 21.24 -2.99
N GLN A 335 -8.79 21.61 -1.80
CA GLN A 335 -7.77 20.84 -1.08
C GLN A 335 -8.29 19.64 -0.26
N SER A 336 -9.61 19.42 -0.15
CA SER A 336 -10.12 18.29 0.64
C SER A 336 -9.67 16.93 0.11
N LEU A 337 -9.34 16.84 -1.19
CA LEU A 337 -8.78 15.62 -1.80
C LEU A 337 -7.32 15.39 -1.41
N ASP A 338 -6.52 16.46 -1.37
CA ASP A 338 -5.11 16.39 -0.99
C ASP A 338 -4.99 16.10 0.52
N ALA A 339 -5.65 16.89 1.38
CA ALA A 339 -5.62 16.69 2.83
C ALA A 339 -6.16 15.32 3.27
N ALA A 340 -7.14 14.76 2.55
CA ALA A 340 -7.67 13.43 2.81
C ALA A 340 -6.65 12.32 2.52
N ASN A 341 -5.87 12.44 1.43
CA ASN A 341 -4.74 11.55 1.17
C ASN A 341 -3.63 11.70 2.23
N TYR A 342 -3.44 12.90 2.78
CA TYR A 342 -2.47 13.20 3.86
C TYR A 342 -2.94 12.81 5.29
N SER A 343 -4.25 12.62 5.50
CA SER A 343 -4.86 12.45 6.84
C SER A 343 -4.52 11.13 7.54
N GLY A 344 -3.98 10.14 6.82
CA GLY A 344 -3.54 8.86 7.39
C GLY A 344 -2.43 8.99 8.44
N GLN A 345 -1.58 10.02 8.33
CA GLN A 345 -0.41 10.25 9.18
C GLN A 345 -0.51 11.46 10.10
N ALA A 346 -1.34 12.46 9.76
CA ALA A 346 -1.45 13.69 10.55
C ALA A 346 -1.89 13.43 12.00
N PHE A 347 -2.62 12.35 12.29
CA PHE A 347 -3.08 12.04 13.66
C PHE A 347 -1.95 11.70 14.65
N CYS A 348 -0.71 11.43 14.19
CA CYS A 348 0.40 11.07 15.09
C CYS A 348 1.09 12.27 15.75
N VAL A 349 0.79 13.52 15.38
CA VAL A 349 1.54 14.71 15.85
C VAL A 349 0.62 15.78 16.47
N TRP A 350 -0.42 15.38 17.20
CA TRP A 350 -1.23 16.32 17.99
C TRP A 350 -1.09 16.01 19.47
N ARG A 351 -0.16 16.69 20.15
CA ARG A 351 -0.13 16.73 21.62
C ARG A 351 -1.19 17.70 22.09
N ARG A 352 -2.10 17.22 22.92
CA ARG A 352 -3.01 18.05 23.72
C ARG A 352 -2.15 18.88 24.69
N THR A 353 -2.03 20.18 24.49
CA THR A 353 -1.71 21.09 25.59
C THR A 353 -2.95 21.13 26.48
N GLN A 354 -2.93 20.37 27.57
CA GLN A 354 -3.87 20.59 28.67
C GLN A 354 -3.39 21.84 29.41
N GLU A 355 -4.14 22.93 29.28
CA GLU A 355 -4.22 23.95 30.31
C GLU A 355 -5.58 23.75 31.00
N ASP A 356 -5.50 23.18 32.21
CA ASP A 356 -6.30 23.51 33.39
C ASP A 356 -5.49 23.07 34.63
#